data_AF-A0A3D4UP00-F1
#
_entry.id   AF-A0A3D4UP00-F1
#
_cell.length_a   1.000
_cell.length_b   1.000
_cell.length_c   1.000
_cell.angle_alpha   90.00
_cell.angle_beta   90.00
_cell.angle_gamma   90.00
#
_symmetry.space_group_name_H-M   'P 1'
#
loop_
_entity.id
_entity.type
_entity.pdbx_description
1 polymer ?
#
loop_
_entity_poly.entity_id
_entity_poly.type
_entity_poly.pdbx_seq_one_letter_code
_entity_poly.pdbx_strand_id
1 'polypeptide(L)'
;MRRTRHSGGKQPPRHPQQWGGGGTDEPDDRDWDLSEGLDPEGPSAEDLDTFGNELDTCPNCKSTIYDQSEMCPQCGWYLGEVEKTVSLWVIFGVCGLIIMLLFWVF
;
A
#
# COMPACT_ATOMS: atom_id res chain seq x y z
N MET A 1 -38.98 41.99 -24.72
CA MET A 1 -38.10 42.86 -23.90
C MET A 1 -36.84 42.09 -23.53
N ARG A 2 -35.66 42.65 -23.83
CA ARG A 2 -34.32 42.10 -23.52
C ARG A 2 -33.96 42.30 -22.04
N ARG A 3 -33.28 41.32 -21.40
CA ARG A 3 -32.27 41.45 -20.32
C ARG A 3 -31.39 40.19 -20.35
N THR A 4 -30.25 40.20 -21.04
CA THR A 4 -28.87 40.46 -20.55
C THR A 4 -28.35 39.44 -19.52
N ARG A 5 -27.28 38.70 -19.92
CA ARG A 5 -26.40 37.86 -19.10
C ARG A 5 -25.90 38.61 -17.85
N HIS A 6 -25.63 37.90 -16.76
CA HIS A 6 -24.39 38.10 -15.99
C HIS A 6 -23.93 36.81 -15.30
N SER A 7 -22.74 36.38 -15.70
CA SER A 7 -21.91 35.35 -15.10
C SER A 7 -21.51 35.74 -13.68
N GLY A 8 -21.67 34.83 -12.71
CA GLY A 8 -21.23 35.02 -11.33
C GLY A 8 -20.39 33.84 -10.86
N GLY A 9 -19.16 33.73 -11.37
CA GLY A 9 -18.17 32.79 -10.85
C GLY A 9 -17.68 33.25 -9.48
N LYS A 10 -17.72 32.36 -8.47
CA LYS A 10 -17.05 32.59 -7.19
C LYS A 10 -15.61 32.07 -7.29
N GLN A 11 -14.66 32.99 -7.13
CA GLN A 11 -13.21 32.72 -7.15
C GLN A 11 -12.79 31.90 -5.92
N PRO A 12 -11.87 30.92 -6.06
CA PRO A 12 -11.18 30.32 -4.92
C PRO A 12 -10.15 31.31 -4.31
N PRO A 13 -9.79 31.15 -3.01
CA PRO A 13 -8.92 32.07 -2.29
C PRO A 13 -7.50 32.13 -2.87
N ARG A 14 -6.97 33.37 -2.96
CA ARG A 14 -5.60 33.67 -3.41
C ARG A 14 -4.61 33.39 -2.29
N HIS A 15 -3.63 32.53 -2.55
CA HIS A 15 -2.41 32.45 -1.73
C HIS A 15 -1.29 33.23 -2.44
N PRO A 16 -0.61 34.19 -1.78
CA PRO A 16 0.44 34.99 -2.41
C PRO A 16 1.84 34.48 -2.02
N GLN A 17 2.51 33.79 -2.93
CA GLN A 17 3.97 33.60 -2.94
C GLN A 17 4.38 33.47 -4.44
N GLN A 18 4.31 34.56 -5.21
CA GLN A 18 5.51 35.27 -5.67
C GLN A 18 6.68 34.34 -6.05
N TRP A 19 6.62 33.76 -7.25
CA TRP A 19 7.80 33.40 -8.03
C TRP A 19 7.83 34.35 -9.23
N GLY A 20 8.67 35.40 -9.14
CA GLY A 20 9.10 36.13 -10.34
C GLY A 20 10.02 35.22 -11.15
N GLY A 21 10.09 35.25 -12.47
CA GLY A 21 9.64 36.22 -13.45
C GLY A 21 10.63 36.12 -14.61
N GLY A 22 10.16 35.69 -15.78
CA GLY A 22 10.84 35.86 -17.07
C GLY A 22 11.83 34.76 -17.47
N GLY A 23 11.52 34.04 -18.55
CA GLY A 23 12.48 33.23 -19.30
C GLY A 23 11.84 32.10 -20.09
N THR A 24 11.44 32.43 -21.33
CA THR A 24 11.21 31.56 -22.51
C THR A 24 10.35 30.30 -22.36
N ASP A 25 9.29 30.25 -23.16
CA ASP A 25 8.60 29.03 -23.58
C ASP A 25 9.58 28.08 -24.30
N GLU A 26 10.41 27.37 -23.53
CA GLU A 26 11.18 26.23 -23.97
C GLU A 26 10.30 25.00 -23.70
N PRO A 27 9.90 24.21 -24.72
CA PRO A 27 9.24 22.95 -24.45
C PRO A 27 10.22 22.11 -23.61
N ASP A 28 9.79 21.70 -22.41
CA ASP A 28 10.57 20.82 -21.53
C ASP A 28 10.57 19.43 -22.16
N ASP A 29 11.42 19.27 -23.17
CA ASP A 29 11.72 18.05 -23.93
C ASP A 29 12.58 17.09 -23.09
N ARG A 30 12.34 17.02 -21.77
CA ARG A 30 12.88 15.93 -20.95
C ARG A 30 12.06 14.68 -21.23
N ASP A 31 12.31 14.14 -22.42
CA ASP A 31 12.23 12.71 -22.69
C ASP A 31 13.09 12.04 -21.62
N TRP A 32 12.45 11.65 -20.53
CA TRP A 32 13.07 10.78 -19.54
C TRP A 32 13.29 9.47 -20.28
N ASP A 33 14.45 9.36 -20.92
CA ASP A 33 14.90 8.15 -21.58
C ASP A 33 15.03 7.06 -20.51
N LEU A 34 13.91 6.39 -20.25
CA LEU A 34 13.79 5.28 -19.31
C LEU A 34 14.72 4.12 -19.72
N SER A 35 15.36 4.18 -20.90
CA SER A 35 16.35 3.21 -21.33
C SER A 35 17.76 3.44 -20.74
N GLU A 36 18.08 4.64 -20.23
CA GLU A 36 19.44 5.02 -19.84
C GLU A 36 19.78 4.79 -18.35
N GLY A 37 18.85 4.21 -17.58
CA GLY A 37 18.96 4.07 -16.12
C GLY A 37 18.65 2.69 -15.54
N LEU A 38 18.58 1.63 -16.36
CA LEU A 38 18.53 0.27 -15.84
C LEU A 38 19.95 -0.12 -15.40
N ASP A 39 20.27 0.10 -14.13
CA ASP A 39 21.53 -0.32 -13.52
C ASP A 39 21.73 -1.83 -13.79
N PRO A 40 22.78 -2.24 -14.53
CA PRO A 40 23.04 -3.65 -14.81
C PRO A 40 23.37 -4.45 -13.55
N GLU A 41 23.66 -3.79 -12.42
CA GLU A 41 23.80 -4.41 -11.10
C GLU A 41 22.54 -4.32 -10.24
N GLY A 42 21.42 -3.84 -10.80
CA GLY A 42 20.11 -3.88 -10.15
C GLY A 42 19.64 -5.32 -9.89
N PRO A 43 18.70 -5.52 -8.95
CA PRO A 43 18.14 -6.84 -8.66
C PRO A 43 17.55 -7.47 -9.93
N SER A 44 17.76 -8.78 -10.09
CA SER A 44 17.25 -9.49 -11.25
C SER A 44 15.71 -9.53 -11.24
N ALA A 45 15.09 -9.77 -12.40
CA ALA A 45 13.64 -9.93 -12.49
C ALA A 45 13.14 -11.09 -11.60
N GLU A 46 13.94 -12.15 -11.45
CA GLU A 46 13.64 -13.28 -10.56
C GLU A 46 13.72 -12.92 -9.07
N ASP A 47 14.61 -11.98 -8.69
CA ASP A 47 14.64 -11.44 -7.34
C ASP A 47 13.35 -10.66 -7.04
N LEU A 48 12.89 -9.82 -7.98
CA LEU A 48 11.65 -9.03 -7.81
C LEU A 48 10.40 -9.92 -7.62
N ASP A 49 10.30 -11.03 -8.36
CA ASP A 49 9.21 -12.01 -8.16
C ASP A 49 9.28 -12.71 -6.80
N THR A 50 10.48 -12.88 -6.24
CA THR A 50 10.65 -13.42 -4.88
C THR A 50 10.22 -12.44 -3.79
N PHE A 51 10.44 -11.14 -4.00
CA PHE A 51 10.01 -10.08 -3.07
C PHE A 51 8.55 -9.63 -3.26
N GLY A 52 7.92 -9.90 -4.41
CA GLY A 52 6.52 -9.56 -4.69
C GLY A 52 5.47 -10.36 -3.89
N ASN A 53 5.91 -11.29 -3.04
CA ASN A 53 5.05 -12.24 -2.32
C ASN A 53 4.46 -11.69 -1.00
N GLU A 54 4.70 -10.42 -0.66
CA GLU A 54 4.09 -9.75 0.51
C GLU A 54 2.62 -9.35 0.27
N LEU A 55 2.11 -9.59 -0.94
CA LEU A 55 0.73 -9.28 -1.31
C LEU A 55 -0.13 -10.54 -1.19
N ASP A 56 -1.16 -10.46 -0.34
CA ASP A 56 -2.21 -11.46 -0.27
C ASP A 56 -3.25 -11.25 -1.38
N THR A 57 -4.02 -12.30 -1.68
CA THR A 57 -5.13 -12.23 -2.63
C THR A 57 -6.45 -12.18 -1.87
N CYS A 58 -7.28 -11.17 -2.14
CA CYS A 58 -8.59 -11.09 -1.51
C CYS A 58 -9.47 -12.29 -1.91
N PRO A 59 -10.07 -13.04 -0.96
CA PRO A 59 -10.89 -14.22 -1.26
C PRO A 59 -12.20 -13.88 -2.00
N ASN A 60 -12.65 -12.62 -1.91
CA ASN A 60 -13.89 -12.17 -2.55
C ASN A 60 -13.65 -11.67 -3.99
N CYS A 61 -12.82 -10.64 -4.16
CA CYS A 61 -12.62 -9.98 -5.46
C CYS A 61 -11.34 -10.41 -6.21
N LYS A 62 -10.48 -11.22 -5.59
CA LYS A 62 -9.20 -11.69 -6.15
C LYS A 62 -8.20 -10.58 -6.51
N SER A 63 -8.39 -9.37 -5.98
CA SER A 63 -7.38 -8.33 -6.10
C SER A 63 -6.20 -8.62 -5.19
N THR A 64 -5.00 -8.27 -5.64
CA THR A 64 -3.80 -8.17 -4.81
C THR A 64 -3.99 -7.07 -3.77
N ILE A 65 -3.72 -7.39 -2.51
CA ILE A 65 -3.85 -6.52 -1.34
C ILE A 65 -2.63 -6.71 -0.44
N TYR A 66 -2.31 -5.70 0.37
CA TYR A 66 -1.29 -5.87 1.40
C TYR A 66 -1.81 -6.79 2.50
N ASP A 67 -1.01 -7.76 2.93
CA ASP A 67 -1.29 -8.71 4.00
C ASP A 67 -1.69 -8.03 5.33
N GLN A 68 -1.16 -6.84 5.60
CA GLN A 68 -1.49 -6.04 6.78
C GLN A 68 -2.78 -5.22 6.66
N SER A 69 -3.54 -5.37 5.57
CA SER A 69 -4.81 -4.65 5.37
C SER A 69 -5.94 -5.34 6.13
N GLU A 70 -6.54 -4.65 7.11
CA GLU A 70 -7.72 -5.15 7.84
C GLU A 70 -8.94 -5.34 6.92
N MET A 71 -9.02 -4.54 5.85
CA MET A 71 -10.10 -4.56 4.87
C MET A 71 -9.55 -4.44 3.45
N CYS A 72 -10.22 -5.09 2.49
CA CYS A 72 -9.88 -4.97 1.07
C CYS A 72 -10.28 -3.57 0.55
N PRO A 73 -9.37 -2.77 -0.04
CA PRO A 73 -9.70 -1.44 -0.56
C PRO A 73 -10.56 -1.47 -1.82
N GLN A 74 -10.62 -2.62 -2.52
CA GLN A 74 -11.40 -2.77 -3.75
C GLN A 74 -12.86 -3.16 -3.50
N CYS A 75 -13.11 -4.08 -2.57
CA CYS A 75 -14.46 -4.60 -2.31
C CYS A 75 -15.00 -4.34 -0.90
N GLY A 76 -14.17 -3.86 0.03
CA GLY A 76 -14.57 -3.61 1.42
C GLY A 76 -14.74 -4.87 2.27
N TRP A 77 -14.30 -6.04 1.80
CA TRP A 77 -14.34 -7.28 2.57
C TRP A 77 -13.33 -7.26 3.71
N TYR A 78 -13.73 -7.66 4.92
CA TYR A 78 -12.84 -7.79 6.06
C TYR A 78 -12.00 -9.07 5.93
N LEU A 79 -10.67 -8.92 6.04
CA LEU A 79 -9.72 -10.03 6.01
C LEU A 79 -9.36 -10.55 7.41
N GLY A 80 -10.03 -10.00 8.43
CA GLY A 80 -9.93 -10.42 9.80
C GLY A 80 -10.40 -11.86 9.96
N GLU A 81 -9.44 -12.76 10.01
CA GLU A 81 -9.28 -13.90 10.93
C GLU A 81 -8.40 -14.92 10.21
N VAL A 82 -7.11 -14.62 10.12
CA VAL A 82 -6.13 -15.70 10.00
C VAL A 82 -6.28 -16.48 11.30
N GLU A 83 -7.04 -17.57 11.23
CA GLU A 83 -7.11 -18.57 12.29
C GLU A 83 -5.67 -19.01 12.53
N LYS A 84 -5.02 -18.44 13.53
CA LYS A 84 -3.66 -18.82 13.93
C LYS A 84 -3.80 -20.25 14.42
N THR A 85 -3.57 -21.22 13.53
CA THR A 85 -3.56 -22.64 13.88
C THR A 85 -2.39 -22.81 14.83
N VAL A 86 -2.68 -22.74 16.12
CA VAL A 86 -1.70 -22.99 17.17
C VAL A 86 -1.16 -24.39 16.94
N SER A 87 0.15 -24.50 16.70
CA SER A 87 0.77 -25.79 16.46
C SER A 87 0.51 -26.69 17.66
N LEU A 88 0.00 -27.91 17.41
CA LEU A 88 -0.31 -28.90 18.45
C LEU A 88 0.91 -29.16 19.36
N TRP A 89 2.14 -29.02 18.83
CA TRP A 89 3.37 -29.12 19.61
C TRP A 89 3.49 -28.06 20.71
N VAL A 90 3.02 -26.83 20.43
CA VAL A 90 2.99 -25.75 21.43
C VAL A 90 2.02 -26.10 22.55
N ILE A 91 0.87 -26.69 22.22
CA ILE A 91 -0.11 -27.15 23.21
C ILE A 91 0.51 -28.23 24.10
N PHE A 92 1.15 -29.24 23.50
CA PHE A 92 1.82 -30.29 24.28
C PHE A 92 2.95 -29.75 25.16
N GLY A 93 3.76 -28.83 24.65
CA GLY A 93 4.84 -28.19 25.43
C GLY A 93 4.30 -27.42 26.64
N VAL A 94 3.28 -26.60 26.42
CA VAL A 94 2.64 -25.81 27.50
C VAL A 94 1.96 -26.74 28.51
N CYS A 95 1.18 -27.71 28.06
CA CYS A 95 0.53 -28.68 28.96
C CYS A 95 1.54 -29.50 29.76
N GLY A 96 2.61 -30.01 29.13
CA GLY A 96 3.65 -30.78 29.80
C GLY A 96 4.39 -29.97 30.87
N LEU A 97 4.69 -28.70 30.58
CA LEU A 97 5.33 -27.80 31.54
C LEU A 97 4.42 -27.53 32.75
N ILE A 98 3.13 -27.30 32.53
CA ILE A 98 2.15 -27.11 33.62
C ILE A 98 2.07 -28.38 34.48
N ILE A 99 1.96 -29.56 33.86
CA ILE A 99 1.88 -30.84 34.58
C ILE A 99 3.14 -31.07 35.42
N MET A 100 4.32 -30.86 34.85
CA MET A 100 5.59 -31.00 35.57
C MET A 100 5.64 -30.08 36.81
N LEU A 101 5.26 -28.80 36.67
CA LEU A 101 5.24 -27.85 37.79
C LEU A 101 4.26 -28.28 38.88
N LEU A 102 3.07 -28.76 38.51
CA LEU A 102 2.09 -29.26 39.47
C LEU A 102 2.61 -30.48 40.25
N PHE A 103 3.27 -31.41 39.55
CA PHE A 103 3.92 -32.58 40.17
C PHE A 103 5.11 -32.22 41.06
N TRP A 104 5.74 -31.07 40.85
CA TRP A 104 6.86 -30.63 41.66
C TRP A 104 6.40 -29.87 42.91
N VAL A 105 5.23 -29.23 42.84
CA VAL A 105 4.60 -28.49 43.94
C VAL A 105 3.84 -29.40 44.91
N PHE A 106 3.26 -30.50 44.42
CA PHE A 106 2.55 -31.51 45.22
C PHE A 106 3.47 -32.65 45.66
#